data_AF-A0A1H2VKB1-F1
#
_entry.id   AF-A0A1H2VKB1-F1
#
_cell.length_a   1.000
_cell.length_b   1.000
_cell.length_c   1.000
_cell.angle_alpha   90.00
_cell.angle_beta   90.00
_cell.angle_gamma   90.00
#
_symmetry.space_group_name_H-M   'P 1'
#
loop_
_entity.id
_entity.type
_entity.pdbx_description
1 polymer ?
#
loop_
_entity_poly.entity_id
_entity_poly.type
_entity_poly.pdbx_seq_one_letter_code
_entity_poly.pdbx_strand_id
1 'polypeptide(L)'
;MPFIGVLPEREFLFRPSPRRDVGVNDAAAWRLNPAHRRVYDKLSLALDAGLRAAPCGVDPRDCGIASDAQVFVKPIVNLAGMAVRARAVPADAVPSEPGSFWCERLEGPHTSSDCLVQDGRAVWFAHTRGSDEKDRERPIYWEVGAALPDLEPVIADWIARNLKGYSGLCNLEMIGGRPIEVHLRGSNGFFDFYGPDFIPAWVALVDGVDFAPPPPIPGGFVISVFGEVAIEEAQCKAAAEQGVRVDLDTRTADRSAILRCSDKDAGLDVLRRLTGRTPA
;
A
#
# COMPACT_ATOMS: atom_id res chain seq x y z
N MET A 1 11.44 5.58 22.88
CA MET A 1 10.02 5.78 22.60
C MET A 1 9.54 4.67 21.66
N PRO A 2 8.25 4.34 21.57
CA PRO A 2 7.83 3.17 20.81
C PRO A 2 7.39 3.50 19.37
N PHE A 3 7.41 2.47 18.53
CA PHE A 3 6.50 2.40 17.39
C PHE A 3 5.04 2.37 17.90
N ILE A 4 4.17 3.20 17.34
CA ILE A 4 2.77 3.36 17.75
C ILE A 4 1.86 2.78 16.67
N GLY A 5 0.97 1.89 17.08
CA GLY A 5 0.02 1.24 16.17
C GLY A 5 0.50 -0.10 15.60
N VAL A 6 1.54 -0.69 16.19
CA VAL A 6 2.03 -2.02 15.86
C VAL A 6 0.95 -3.05 16.18
N LEU A 7 0.73 -4.00 15.28
CA LEU A 7 -0.13 -5.15 15.57
C LEU A 7 0.60 -6.11 16.52
N PRO A 8 -0.04 -6.62 17.59
CA PRO A 8 0.61 -7.51 18.56
C PRO A 8 1.36 -8.68 17.91
N GLU A 9 0.73 -9.32 16.92
CA GLU A 9 1.27 -10.44 16.14
C GLU A 9 2.51 -10.08 15.29
N ARG A 10 2.84 -8.79 15.19
CA ARG A 10 3.93 -8.26 14.35
C ARG A 10 5.02 -7.54 15.15
N GLU A 11 4.88 -7.43 16.47
CA GLU A 11 5.84 -6.73 17.35
C GLU A 11 7.29 -7.20 17.17
N PHE A 12 7.48 -8.48 16.82
CA PHE A 12 8.80 -9.06 16.61
C PHE A 12 9.59 -8.39 15.47
N LEU A 13 8.90 -7.79 14.48
CA LEU A 13 9.56 -7.06 13.39
C LEU A 13 10.10 -5.70 13.84
N PHE A 14 9.50 -5.08 14.85
CA PHE A 14 9.76 -3.68 15.20
C PHE A 14 10.88 -3.56 16.24
N ARG A 15 12.05 -4.09 15.88
CA ARG A 15 13.28 -4.02 16.69
C ARG A 15 14.47 -3.57 15.83
N PRO A 16 15.32 -2.64 16.31
CA PRO A 16 15.26 -1.96 17.61
C PRO A 16 14.09 -0.96 17.73
N SER A 17 13.86 -0.43 18.94
CA SER A 17 12.87 0.64 19.16
C SER A 17 13.49 2.03 18.95
N PRO A 18 12.75 2.99 18.37
CA PRO A 18 13.25 4.36 18.19
C PRO A 18 13.36 5.15 19.50
N ARG A 19 14.07 6.28 19.48
CA ARG A 19 14.06 7.26 20.57
C ARG A 19 12.89 8.21 20.46
N ARG A 20 12.31 8.38 19.26
CA ARG A 20 11.10 9.19 18.99
C ARG A 20 9.86 8.33 18.77
N ASP A 21 8.68 8.90 18.99
CA ASP A 21 7.42 8.23 18.62
C ASP A 21 7.31 8.12 17.10
N VAL A 22 7.03 6.91 16.60
CA VAL A 22 6.88 6.64 15.16
C VAL A 22 5.54 5.96 14.91
N GLY A 23 4.70 6.53 14.06
CA GLY A 23 3.43 5.91 13.67
C GLY A 23 3.65 4.81 12.63
N VAL A 24 3.14 3.61 12.90
CA VAL A 24 3.19 2.47 11.95
C VAL A 24 1.82 2.09 11.41
N ASN A 25 0.81 2.89 11.73
CA ASN A 25 -0.50 2.90 11.08
C ASN A 25 -0.88 4.34 10.74
N ASP A 26 -1.87 4.51 9.86
CA ASP A 26 -2.21 5.83 9.33
C ASP A 26 -2.78 6.78 10.39
N ALA A 27 -3.51 6.27 11.39
CA ALA A 27 -4.03 7.09 12.49
C ALA A 27 -2.88 7.70 13.33
N ALA A 28 -1.88 6.89 13.70
CA ALA A 28 -0.73 7.36 14.46
C ALA A 28 0.17 8.27 13.60
N ALA A 29 0.42 7.91 12.35
CA ALA A 29 1.23 8.70 11.43
C ALA A 29 0.60 10.07 11.15
N TRP A 30 -0.72 10.13 10.91
CA TRP A 30 -1.46 11.38 10.75
C TRP A 30 -1.38 12.27 12.00
N ARG A 31 -1.50 11.68 13.20
CA ARG A 31 -1.41 12.40 14.48
C ARG A 31 -0.04 13.02 14.68
N LEU A 32 1.02 12.25 14.45
CA LEU A 32 2.41 12.62 14.70
C LEU A 32 2.99 13.60 13.67
N ASN A 33 2.38 13.72 12.48
CA ASN A 33 2.92 14.53 11.37
C ASN A 33 1.98 15.67 10.94
N PRO A 34 1.67 16.65 11.81
CA PRO A 34 0.68 17.70 11.52
C PRO A 34 1.02 18.55 10.30
N ALA A 35 2.31 18.81 10.03
CA ALA A 35 2.77 19.59 8.88
C ALA A 35 2.56 18.89 7.53
N HIS A 36 2.35 17.56 7.53
CA HIS A 36 2.29 16.74 6.31
C HIS A 36 0.94 16.03 6.13
N ARG A 37 -0.09 16.40 6.89
CA ARG A 37 -1.41 15.74 6.83
C ARG A 37 -2.08 15.80 5.46
N ARG A 38 -1.73 16.78 4.63
CA ARG A 38 -2.28 16.96 3.28
C ARG A 38 -2.08 15.72 2.39
N VAL A 39 -1.04 14.91 2.64
CA VAL A 39 -0.81 13.69 1.84
C VAL A 39 -1.95 12.67 1.93
N TYR A 40 -2.76 12.73 3.00
CA TYR A 40 -3.91 11.86 3.19
C TYR A 40 -5.18 12.32 2.44
N ASP A 41 -5.16 13.54 1.89
CA ASP A 41 -6.24 14.05 1.03
C ASP A 41 -6.04 13.54 -0.41
N LYS A 42 -6.81 12.52 -0.76
CA LYS A 42 -6.76 11.85 -2.06
C LYS A 42 -7.28 12.71 -3.21
N LEU A 43 -8.15 13.70 -2.93
CA LEU A 43 -8.62 14.64 -3.97
C LEU A 43 -7.51 15.63 -4.31
N SER A 44 -6.88 16.23 -3.30
CA SER A 44 -5.69 17.08 -3.49
C SER A 44 -4.61 16.32 -4.26
N LEU A 45 -4.34 15.07 -3.89
CA LEU A 45 -3.37 14.22 -4.59
C LEU A 45 -3.73 14.02 -6.08
N ALA A 46 -4.99 13.72 -6.38
CA ALA A 46 -5.44 13.52 -7.75
C ALA A 46 -5.31 14.80 -8.59
N LEU A 47 -5.68 15.95 -8.04
CA LEU A 47 -5.56 17.25 -8.70
C LEU A 47 -4.10 17.66 -8.91
N ASP A 48 -3.24 17.48 -7.90
CA ASP A 48 -1.80 17.77 -7.99
C ASP A 48 -1.11 16.85 -9.00
N ALA A 49 -1.62 15.63 -9.18
CA ALA A 49 -1.17 14.72 -10.22
C ALA A 49 -1.66 15.12 -11.62
N GLY A 50 -2.59 16.07 -11.76
CA GLY A 50 -3.18 16.51 -13.03
C GLY A 50 -4.32 15.63 -13.53
N LEU A 51 -5.03 14.94 -12.62
CA LEU A 51 -6.21 14.14 -12.97
C LEU A 51 -7.47 15.01 -13.00
N ARG A 52 -8.40 14.68 -13.88
CA ARG A 52 -9.78 15.16 -13.79
C ARG A 52 -10.43 14.52 -12.57
N ALA A 53 -10.69 15.33 -11.55
CA ALA A 53 -11.29 14.90 -10.31
C ALA A 53 -12.07 16.05 -9.66
N ALA A 54 -13.13 15.71 -8.92
CA ALA A 54 -13.87 16.70 -8.13
C ALA A 54 -14.61 16.02 -6.96
N PRO A 55 -14.98 16.77 -5.91
CA PRO A 55 -15.86 16.26 -4.87
C PRO A 55 -17.16 15.71 -5.46
N CYS A 56 -17.71 14.67 -4.84
CA CYS A 56 -19.06 14.21 -5.16
C CYS A 56 -20.06 15.35 -4.94
N GLY A 57 -20.87 15.64 -5.97
CA GLY A 57 -21.72 16.84 -6.06
C GLY A 57 -21.36 17.75 -7.23
N VAL A 58 -20.14 17.65 -7.77
CA VAL A 58 -19.78 18.17 -9.09
C VAL A 58 -20.00 17.06 -10.11
N ASP A 59 -20.72 17.34 -11.19
CA ASP A 59 -20.98 16.36 -12.25
C ASP A 59 -19.70 16.09 -13.08
N PRO A 60 -19.25 14.84 -13.25
CA PRO A 60 -18.08 14.55 -14.08
C PRO A 60 -18.20 15.06 -15.52
N ARG A 61 -19.42 15.15 -16.05
CA ARG A 61 -19.68 15.63 -17.42
C ARG A 61 -19.36 17.10 -17.58
N ASP A 62 -19.53 17.90 -16.53
CA ASP A 62 -19.13 19.32 -16.50
C ASP A 62 -17.59 19.47 -16.54
N CYS A 63 -16.86 18.40 -16.22
CA CYS A 63 -15.40 18.32 -16.29
C CYS A 63 -14.90 17.58 -17.54
N GLY A 64 -15.77 17.38 -18.55
CA GLY A 64 -15.40 16.77 -19.82
C GLY A 64 -15.19 15.25 -19.79
N ILE A 65 -15.85 14.56 -18.86
CA ILE A 65 -15.94 13.09 -18.85
C ILE A 65 -17.19 12.67 -19.65
N ALA A 66 -17.05 11.69 -20.55
CA ALA A 66 -18.19 11.14 -21.30
C ALA A 66 -19.15 10.39 -20.36
N SER A 67 -20.46 10.45 -20.62
CA SER A 67 -21.48 9.88 -19.72
C SER A 67 -21.30 8.38 -19.45
N ASP A 68 -20.86 7.63 -20.45
CA ASP A 68 -20.63 6.18 -20.39
C ASP A 68 -19.23 5.79 -19.87
N ALA A 69 -18.33 6.76 -19.73
CA ALA A 69 -17.00 6.52 -19.18
C ALA A 69 -17.09 6.11 -17.71
N GLN A 70 -16.20 5.19 -17.31
CA GLN A 70 -16.05 4.81 -15.91
C GLN A 70 -15.18 5.83 -15.17
N VAL A 71 -15.67 6.29 -14.03
CA VAL A 71 -14.92 7.07 -13.04
C VAL A 71 -14.77 6.28 -11.76
N PHE A 72 -13.83 6.67 -10.92
CA PHE A 72 -13.60 6.02 -9.64
C PHE A 72 -14.04 6.93 -8.49
N VAL A 73 -14.97 6.45 -7.66
CA VAL A 73 -15.50 7.17 -6.49
C VAL A 73 -14.90 6.58 -5.23
N LYS A 74 -14.34 7.42 -4.35
CA LYS A 74 -13.77 7.01 -3.06
C LYS A 74 -13.79 8.15 -2.03
N PRO A 75 -13.69 7.85 -0.72
CA PRO A 75 -13.54 8.88 0.31
C PRO A 75 -12.32 9.78 0.07
N ILE A 76 -12.43 11.08 0.36
CA ILE A 76 -11.31 12.04 0.28
C ILE A 76 -10.20 11.63 1.25
N VAL A 77 -10.56 11.25 2.49
CA VAL A 77 -9.65 10.72 3.50
C VAL A 77 -10.17 9.37 3.99
N ASN A 78 -9.30 8.37 4.07
CA ASN A 78 -9.59 7.06 4.67
C ASN A 78 -8.34 6.54 5.37
N LEU A 79 -8.26 6.67 6.69
CA LEU A 79 -7.14 6.19 7.50
C LEU A 79 -7.27 4.70 7.88
N ALA A 80 -8.41 4.07 7.58
CA ALA A 80 -8.62 2.63 7.79
C ALA A 80 -8.08 1.79 6.62
N GLY A 81 -7.83 2.41 5.45
CA GLY A 81 -7.31 1.75 4.26
C GLY A 81 -8.31 0.81 3.59
N MET A 82 -7.78 -0.27 2.99
CA MET A 82 -8.56 -1.40 2.44
C MET A 82 -9.56 -1.06 1.34
N ALA A 83 -9.35 0.04 0.60
CA ALA A 83 -10.24 0.51 -0.46
C ALA A 83 -11.71 0.65 -0.01
N VAL A 84 -11.95 0.90 1.29
CA VAL A 84 -13.31 0.99 1.84
C VAL A 84 -14.10 2.10 1.12
N ARG A 85 -15.28 1.74 0.61
CA ARG A 85 -16.18 2.58 -0.21
C ARG A 85 -15.61 3.04 -1.56
N ALA A 86 -14.47 2.52 -1.99
CA ALA A 86 -13.92 2.78 -3.30
C ALA A 86 -14.59 1.89 -4.36
N ARG A 87 -15.04 2.46 -5.48
CA ARG A 87 -15.73 1.74 -6.56
C ARG A 87 -15.67 2.47 -7.89
N ALA A 88 -15.65 1.71 -8.98
CA ALA A 88 -15.90 2.25 -10.31
C ALA A 88 -17.41 2.43 -10.54
N VAL A 89 -17.80 3.55 -11.14
CA VAL A 89 -19.18 3.84 -11.54
C VAL A 89 -19.19 4.56 -12.90
N PRO A 90 -20.27 4.44 -13.69
CA PRO A 90 -20.52 5.34 -14.82
C PRO A 90 -20.51 6.80 -14.38
N ALA A 91 -20.01 7.69 -15.23
CA ALA A 91 -19.93 9.12 -14.95
C ALA A 91 -21.30 9.77 -14.65
N ASP A 92 -22.35 9.32 -15.32
CA ASP A 92 -23.73 9.77 -15.08
C ASP A 92 -24.39 9.16 -13.84
N ALA A 93 -23.73 8.22 -13.18
CA ALA A 93 -24.17 7.52 -11.99
C ALA A 93 -23.34 7.86 -10.74
N VAL A 94 -22.50 8.90 -10.81
CA VAL A 94 -21.76 9.37 -9.64
C VAL A 94 -22.73 9.83 -8.55
N PRO A 95 -22.61 9.27 -7.32
CA PRO A 95 -23.51 9.62 -6.23
C PRO A 95 -23.16 10.99 -5.65
N SER A 96 -24.18 11.65 -5.09
CA SER A 96 -23.98 12.80 -4.19
C SER A 96 -23.63 12.28 -2.79
N GLU A 97 -22.37 11.87 -2.59
CA GLU A 97 -21.85 11.28 -1.35
C GLU A 97 -20.89 12.26 -0.64
N PRO A 98 -21.33 12.95 0.43
CA PRO A 98 -20.47 13.87 1.18
C PRO A 98 -19.20 13.20 1.71
N GLY A 99 -18.07 13.90 1.61
CA GLY A 99 -16.76 13.39 2.04
C GLY A 99 -16.09 12.42 1.05
N SER A 100 -16.74 12.15 -0.09
CA SER A 100 -16.18 11.39 -1.20
C SER A 100 -15.92 12.29 -2.41
N PHE A 101 -15.09 11.81 -3.32
CA PHE A 101 -14.78 12.46 -4.59
C PHE A 101 -14.78 11.42 -5.71
N TRP A 102 -14.91 11.89 -6.95
CA TRP A 102 -14.68 11.09 -8.14
C TRP A 102 -13.39 11.55 -8.83
N CYS A 103 -12.71 10.63 -9.51
CA CYS A 103 -11.65 10.95 -10.47
C CYS A 103 -11.76 10.10 -11.73
N GLU A 104 -11.11 10.52 -12.81
CA GLU A 104 -10.94 9.67 -13.98
C GLU A 104 -10.29 8.35 -13.58
N ARG A 105 -10.76 7.26 -14.19
CA ARG A 105 -10.23 5.92 -13.91
C ARG A 105 -8.84 5.79 -14.53
N LEU A 106 -7.87 5.46 -13.68
CA LEU A 106 -6.51 5.14 -14.12
C LEU A 106 -6.42 3.68 -14.58
N GLU A 107 -5.54 3.45 -15.54
CA GLU A 107 -5.19 2.14 -16.07
C GLU A 107 -3.68 1.94 -16.06
N GLY A 108 -3.24 0.69 -16.20
CA GLY A 108 -1.83 0.30 -16.17
C GLY A 108 -1.39 -0.33 -14.84
N PRO A 109 -0.07 -0.55 -14.66
CA PRO A 109 0.47 -1.28 -13.52
C PRO A 109 0.10 -0.63 -12.18
N HIS A 110 -0.31 -1.45 -11.21
CA HIS A 110 -0.54 -1.03 -9.84
C HIS A 110 0.72 -1.25 -9.01
N THR A 111 1.28 -0.19 -8.44
CA THR A 111 2.55 -0.24 -7.70
C THR A 111 2.42 0.46 -6.36
N SER A 112 3.17 -0.01 -5.37
CA SER A 112 3.30 0.60 -4.04
C SER A 112 4.78 0.68 -3.69
N SER A 113 5.26 1.86 -3.35
CA SER A 113 6.69 2.10 -3.08
C SER A 113 6.89 2.68 -1.70
N ASP A 114 7.52 1.93 -0.80
CA ASP A 114 7.99 2.43 0.49
C ASP A 114 9.32 3.14 0.30
N CYS A 115 9.43 4.36 0.82
CA CYS A 115 10.61 5.21 0.69
C CYS A 115 11.09 5.65 2.06
N LEU A 116 12.39 5.45 2.35
CA LEU A 116 13.01 6.19 3.44
C LEU A 116 13.23 7.63 2.96
N VAL A 117 12.67 8.58 3.69
CA VAL A 117 12.74 10.01 3.38
C VAL A 117 13.57 10.70 4.45
N GLN A 118 14.59 11.45 4.04
CA GLN A 118 15.43 12.27 4.91
C GLN A 118 15.30 13.73 4.48
N ASP A 119 14.68 14.55 5.34
CA ASP A 119 14.42 15.97 5.09
C ASP A 119 13.79 16.25 3.71
N GLY A 120 12.76 15.49 3.36
CA GLY A 120 12.09 15.59 2.07
C GLY A 120 12.87 15.05 0.87
N ARG A 121 13.95 14.30 1.08
CA ARG A 121 14.67 13.58 0.03
C ARG A 121 14.49 12.07 0.19
N ALA A 122 14.06 11.39 -0.87
CA ALA A 122 14.07 9.93 -0.89
C ALA A 122 15.52 9.42 -0.93
N VAL A 123 15.86 8.50 -0.02
CA VAL A 123 17.23 7.95 0.11
C VAL A 123 17.30 6.44 -0.05
N TRP A 124 16.14 5.78 -0.14
CA TRP A 124 16.00 4.35 -0.35
C TRP A 124 14.58 4.05 -0.81
N PHE A 125 14.43 2.99 -1.61
CA PHE A 125 13.16 2.56 -2.17
C PHE A 125 12.96 1.05 -1.98
N ALA A 126 11.74 0.66 -1.63
CA ALA A 126 11.24 -0.70 -1.70
C ALA A 126 9.97 -0.72 -2.54
N HIS A 127 10.10 -1.28 -3.73
CA HIS A 127 9.04 -1.32 -4.72
C HIS A 127 8.25 -2.62 -4.63
N THR A 128 6.93 -2.49 -4.78
CA THR A 128 6.00 -3.60 -4.83
C THR A 128 5.09 -3.44 -6.05
N ARG A 129 4.84 -4.52 -6.78
CA ARG A 129 3.94 -4.55 -7.93
C ARG A 129 2.74 -5.47 -7.65
N GLY A 130 1.54 -4.97 -7.84
CA GLY A 130 0.31 -5.76 -7.77
C GLY A 130 0.11 -6.57 -9.05
N SER A 131 -0.54 -7.73 -8.92
CA SER A 131 -1.02 -8.53 -10.04
C SER A 131 -2.07 -7.80 -10.89
N ASP A 132 -2.12 -8.13 -12.18
CA ASP A 132 -3.18 -7.65 -13.09
C ASP A 132 -4.54 -8.24 -12.72
N GLU A 133 -4.57 -9.50 -12.29
CA GLU A 133 -5.79 -10.12 -11.77
C GLU A 133 -6.15 -9.52 -10.41
N LYS A 134 -7.44 -9.22 -10.23
CA LYS A 134 -7.96 -8.52 -9.06
C LYS A 134 -9.22 -9.16 -8.51
N ASP A 135 -9.37 -9.15 -7.19
CA ASP A 135 -10.63 -9.36 -6.48
C ASP A 135 -11.16 -8.01 -6.01
N ARG A 136 -12.30 -7.58 -6.56
CA ARG A 136 -12.95 -6.29 -6.21
C ARG A 136 -11.96 -5.11 -6.25
N GLU A 137 -11.24 -4.97 -7.36
CA GLU A 137 -10.18 -3.96 -7.59
C GLU A 137 -8.89 -4.12 -6.76
N ARG A 138 -8.78 -5.15 -5.91
CA ARG A 138 -7.55 -5.44 -5.15
C ARG A 138 -6.72 -6.51 -5.85
N PRO A 139 -5.41 -6.31 -6.06
CA PRO A 139 -4.55 -7.36 -6.60
C PRO A 139 -4.64 -8.66 -5.80
N ILE A 140 -4.69 -9.80 -6.49
CA ILE A 140 -4.62 -11.13 -5.86
C ILE A 140 -3.28 -11.33 -5.17
N TYR A 141 -2.20 -10.91 -5.80
CA TYR A 141 -0.87 -10.93 -5.19
C TYR A 141 -0.13 -9.62 -5.38
N TRP A 142 0.87 -9.45 -4.52
CA TRP A 142 1.87 -8.40 -4.57
C TRP A 142 3.26 -9.05 -4.68
N GLU A 143 3.98 -8.70 -5.73
CA GLU A 143 5.41 -8.97 -5.88
C GLU A 143 6.19 -7.87 -5.15
N VAL A 144 6.76 -8.23 -4.01
CA VAL A 144 7.60 -7.36 -3.19
C VAL A 144 9.04 -7.46 -3.70
N GLY A 145 9.73 -6.33 -3.86
CA GLY A 145 11.06 -6.29 -4.48
C GLY A 145 11.04 -6.19 -6.00
N ALA A 146 9.94 -5.72 -6.58
CA ALA A 146 9.85 -5.51 -8.03
C ALA A 146 10.88 -4.46 -8.49
N ALA A 147 11.64 -4.74 -9.55
CA ALA A 147 12.59 -3.79 -10.12
C ALA A 147 11.84 -2.70 -10.91
N LEU A 148 11.63 -1.52 -10.29
CA LEU A 148 10.92 -0.37 -10.87
C LEU A 148 11.75 0.94 -10.83
N PRO A 149 13.02 0.93 -11.27
CA PRO A 149 13.89 2.11 -11.17
C PRO A 149 13.35 3.32 -11.94
N ASP A 150 12.57 3.09 -12.99
CA ASP A 150 11.97 4.14 -13.80
C ASP A 150 10.93 4.99 -13.02
N LEU A 151 10.40 4.48 -11.90
CA LEU A 151 9.49 5.22 -11.04
C LEU A 151 10.23 6.10 -10.02
N GLU A 152 11.47 5.78 -9.67
CA GLU A 152 12.22 6.48 -8.63
C GLU A 152 12.34 8.00 -8.86
N PRO A 153 12.62 8.51 -10.08
CA PRO A 153 12.69 9.95 -10.32
C PRO A 153 11.34 10.66 -10.06
N VAL A 154 10.24 10.03 -10.47
CA VAL A 154 8.88 10.59 -10.30
C VAL A 154 8.50 10.60 -8.82
N ILE A 155 8.81 9.52 -8.10
CA ILE A 155 8.55 9.41 -6.66
C ILE A 155 9.43 10.42 -5.90
N ALA A 156 10.71 10.52 -6.22
CA ALA A 156 11.64 11.45 -5.59
C ALA A 156 11.24 12.92 -5.79
N ASP A 157 10.82 13.30 -7.00
CA ASP A 157 10.28 14.64 -7.26
C ASP A 157 9.03 14.93 -6.44
N TRP A 158 8.09 13.97 -6.39
CA TRP A 158 6.87 14.13 -5.60
C TRP A 158 7.20 14.32 -4.12
N ILE A 159 8.12 13.52 -3.57
CA ILE A 159 8.58 13.62 -2.18
C ILE A 159 9.24 14.98 -1.92
N ALA A 160 10.14 15.43 -2.79
CA ALA A 160 10.82 16.72 -2.65
C ALA A 160 9.85 17.91 -2.61
N ARG A 161 8.79 17.87 -3.42
CA ARG A 161 7.77 18.93 -3.47
C ARG A 161 6.81 18.92 -2.29
N ASN A 162 6.45 17.74 -1.77
CA ASN A 162 5.34 17.59 -0.81
C ASN A 162 5.80 17.31 0.63
N LEU A 163 7.02 16.83 0.83
CA LEU A 163 7.53 16.33 2.11
C LEU A 163 8.79 17.08 2.60
N LYS A 164 9.01 18.32 2.17
CA LYS A 164 10.10 19.15 2.71
C LYS A 164 10.06 19.20 4.24
N GLY A 165 11.18 18.90 4.91
CA GLY A 165 11.24 18.84 6.38
C GLY A 165 10.88 17.48 6.98
N TYR A 166 10.27 16.57 6.21
CA TYR A 166 9.85 15.26 6.71
C TYR A 166 11.02 14.28 6.76
N SER A 167 11.16 13.55 7.86
CA SER A 167 12.06 12.39 7.95
C SER A 167 11.32 11.18 8.51
N GLY A 168 11.31 10.08 7.76
CA GLY A 168 10.53 8.90 8.10
C GLY A 168 10.27 8.01 6.89
N LEU A 169 9.16 7.25 6.95
CA LEU A 169 8.77 6.30 5.93
C LEU A 169 7.58 6.85 5.16
N CYS A 170 7.69 6.93 3.83
CA CYS A 170 6.61 7.37 2.95
C CYS A 170 6.26 6.24 1.99
N ASN A 171 5.02 5.77 1.99
CA ASN A 171 4.51 4.89 0.95
C ASN A 171 3.78 5.70 -0.11
N LEU A 172 4.11 5.49 -1.39
CA LEU A 172 3.39 6.06 -2.53
C LEU A 172 2.76 4.93 -3.35
N GLU A 173 1.43 4.91 -3.43
CA GLU A 173 0.68 3.98 -4.28
C GLU A 173 0.32 4.66 -5.60
N MET A 174 0.51 3.95 -6.71
CA MET A 174 0.34 4.48 -8.06
C MET A 174 -0.35 3.48 -8.99
N ILE A 175 -1.11 4.00 -9.96
CA ILE A 175 -1.61 3.22 -11.10
C ILE A 175 -1.14 3.92 -12.38
N GLY A 176 -0.51 3.17 -13.28
CA GLY A 176 0.00 3.73 -14.54
C GLY A 176 1.01 4.87 -14.34
N GLY A 177 1.78 4.83 -13.24
CA GLY A 177 2.73 5.88 -12.88
C GLY A 177 2.10 7.17 -12.35
N ARG A 178 0.80 7.17 -12.00
CA ARG A 178 0.11 8.32 -11.39
C ARG A 178 -0.28 8.01 -9.93
N PRO A 179 -0.01 8.91 -8.96
CA PRO A 179 -0.34 8.69 -7.56
C PRO A 179 -1.83 8.49 -7.31
N ILE A 180 -2.18 7.51 -6.47
CA ILE A 180 -3.56 7.23 -6.04
C ILE A 180 -3.77 7.30 -4.53
N GLU A 181 -2.71 7.07 -3.74
CA GLU A 181 -2.71 7.16 -2.29
C GLU A 181 -1.28 7.37 -1.76
N VAL A 182 -1.16 8.02 -0.60
CA VAL A 182 0.11 8.26 0.09
C VAL A 182 -0.07 7.98 1.57
N HIS A 183 0.96 7.39 2.19
CA HIS A 183 0.99 7.12 3.62
C HIS A 183 2.32 7.55 4.23
N LEU A 184 2.31 8.11 5.45
CA LEU A 184 3.52 8.44 6.22
C LEU A 184 3.96 7.29 7.13
N ARG A 185 3.76 6.07 6.64
CA ARG A 185 4.11 4.79 7.23
C ARG A 185 4.39 3.81 6.09
N GLY A 186 5.08 2.72 6.40
CA GLY A 186 5.32 1.65 5.43
C GLY A 186 4.20 0.64 5.37
N SER A 187 4.23 -0.19 4.35
CA SER A 187 3.31 -1.31 4.21
C SER A 187 3.77 -2.47 5.10
N ASN A 188 3.30 -2.50 6.36
CA ASN A 188 3.70 -3.49 7.38
C ASN A 188 3.61 -4.96 6.90
N GLY A 189 2.74 -5.26 5.93
CA GLY A 189 2.61 -6.59 5.33
C GLY A 189 3.82 -7.03 4.48
N PHE A 190 4.68 -6.09 4.05
CA PHE A 190 5.83 -6.31 3.18
C PHE A 190 7.16 -6.37 3.93
N PHE A 191 7.20 -5.94 5.20
CA PHE A 191 8.45 -5.85 5.98
C PHE A 191 9.13 -7.21 6.19
N ASP A 192 8.42 -8.34 6.11
CA ASP A 192 9.04 -9.67 6.12
C ASP A 192 10.07 -9.86 4.99
N PHE A 193 9.94 -9.09 3.90
CA PHE A 193 10.73 -9.22 2.68
C PHE A 193 11.78 -8.12 2.50
N TYR A 194 11.92 -7.20 3.46
CA TYR A 194 12.83 -6.06 3.36
C TYR A 194 14.24 -6.37 3.87
N GLY A 195 14.41 -7.51 4.54
CA GLY A 195 15.69 -7.91 5.12
C GLY A 195 15.97 -7.28 6.49
N PRO A 196 17.01 -7.79 7.19
CA PRO A 196 17.26 -7.46 8.59
C PRO A 196 17.72 -6.01 8.83
N ASP A 197 18.30 -5.36 7.83
CA ASP A 197 18.91 -4.03 7.96
C ASP A 197 17.88 -2.89 7.85
N PHE A 198 16.67 -3.18 7.37
CA PHE A 198 15.65 -2.17 7.12
C PHE A 198 15.17 -1.45 8.39
N ILE A 199 14.72 -2.19 9.41
CA ILE A 199 14.19 -1.59 10.64
C ILE A 199 15.27 -0.79 11.40
N PRO A 200 16.50 -1.31 11.59
CA PRO A 200 17.60 -0.53 12.15
C PRO A 200 17.87 0.78 11.39
N ALA A 201 17.88 0.76 10.06
CA ALA A 201 18.10 1.96 9.25
C ALA A 201 16.96 2.97 9.38
N TRP A 202 15.71 2.51 9.36
CA TRP A 202 14.54 3.37 9.58
C TRP A 202 14.59 4.02 10.96
N VAL A 203 14.92 3.26 12.01
CA VAL A 203 15.08 3.77 13.37
C VAL A 203 16.18 4.82 13.45
N ALA A 204 17.35 4.56 12.88
CA ALA A 204 18.45 5.51 12.86
C ALA A 204 18.05 6.82 12.15
N LEU A 205 17.38 6.72 11.01
CA LEU A 205 16.85 7.87 10.27
C LEU A 205 15.91 8.74 11.11
N VAL A 206 14.87 8.16 11.73
CA VAL A 206 13.90 8.95 12.51
C VAL A 206 14.51 9.55 13.77
N ASP A 207 15.54 8.90 14.33
CA ASP A 207 16.26 9.39 15.50
C ASP A 207 17.32 10.45 15.16
N GLY A 208 17.57 10.70 13.87
CA GLY A 208 18.59 11.63 13.39
C GLY A 208 20.01 11.13 13.63
N VAL A 209 20.21 9.83 13.59
CA VAL A 209 21.52 9.17 13.70
C VAL A 209 22.00 8.82 12.29
N ASP A 210 23.30 8.93 12.05
CA ASP A 210 23.91 8.51 10.80
C ASP A 210 23.61 7.02 10.53
N PHE A 211 23.28 6.73 9.28
CA PHE A 211 22.96 5.38 8.84
C PHE A 211 23.37 5.19 7.38
N ALA A 212 23.59 3.93 7.01
CA ALA A 212 23.66 3.53 5.61
C ALA A 212 22.26 3.10 5.16
N PRO A 213 21.78 3.52 3.97
CA PRO A 213 20.58 2.94 3.38
C PRO A 213 20.68 1.41 3.35
N PRO A 214 19.58 0.68 3.63
CA PRO A 214 19.56 -0.77 3.51
C PRO A 214 19.94 -1.21 2.09
N PRO A 215 20.43 -2.46 1.91
CA PRO A 215 20.60 -3.03 0.57
C PRO A 215 19.25 -3.13 -0.17
N PRO A 216 19.27 -3.43 -1.48
CA PRO A 216 18.06 -3.81 -2.21
C PRO A 216 17.31 -4.93 -1.48
N ILE A 217 15.98 -4.82 -1.42
CA ILE A 217 15.16 -5.77 -0.66
C ILE A 217 15.21 -7.17 -1.28
N PRO A 218 15.34 -8.25 -0.47
CA PRO A 218 15.33 -9.63 -0.97
C PRO A 218 14.08 -9.98 -1.80
N GLY A 219 12.93 -9.40 -1.43
CA GLY A 219 11.69 -9.58 -2.16
C GLY A 219 10.99 -10.91 -1.92
N GLY A 220 9.85 -11.09 -2.60
CA GLY A 220 8.99 -12.25 -2.49
C GLY A 220 7.55 -11.92 -2.88
N PHE A 221 6.60 -12.73 -2.42
CA PHE A 221 5.20 -12.62 -2.80
C PHE A 221 4.29 -12.63 -1.58
N VAL A 222 3.33 -11.70 -1.58
CA VAL A 222 2.22 -11.65 -0.65
C VAL A 222 0.95 -11.93 -1.44
N ILE A 223 0.30 -13.07 -1.19
CA ILE A 223 -0.86 -13.54 -1.94
C ILE A 223 -2.08 -13.56 -1.01
N SER A 224 -3.18 -12.94 -1.42
CA SER A 224 -4.41 -12.89 -0.63
C SER A 224 -5.31 -14.09 -0.93
N VAL A 225 -5.77 -14.78 0.11
CA VAL A 225 -6.81 -15.80 0.03
C VAL A 225 -8.16 -15.12 0.29
N PHE A 226 -8.74 -14.54 -0.76
CA PHE A 226 -10.04 -13.86 -0.67
C PHE A 226 -11.22 -14.84 -0.54
N GLY A 227 -12.28 -14.38 0.12
CA GLY A 227 -13.47 -15.18 0.44
C GLY A 227 -13.38 -15.89 1.79
N GLU A 228 -14.44 -16.65 2.11
CA GLU A 228 -14.54 -17.48 3.30
C GLU A 228 -14.01 -18.89 2.99
N VAL A 229 -12.80 -19.18 3.46
CA VAL A 229 -12.07 -20.42 3.23
C VAL A 229 -11.65 -20.96 4.59
N ALA A 230 -12.16 -22.14 4.95
CA ALA A 230 -11.68 -22.84 6.14
C ALA A 230 -10.28 -23.40 5.85
N ILE A 231 -9.30 -23.02 6.66
CA ILE A 231 -7.91 -23.46 6.52
C ILE A 231 -7.51 -24.23 7.78
N GLU A 232 -7.24 -25.52 7.60
CA GLU A 232 -6.85 -26.44 8.66
C GLU A 232 -5.33 -26.45 8.88
N GLU A 233 -4.90 -26.84 10.08
CA GLU A 233 -3.47 -26.93 10.44
C GLU A 233 -2.69 -27.85 9.49
N ALA A 234 -3.31 -28.94 9.01
CA ALA A 234 -2.70 -29.84 8.04
C ALA A 234 -2.39 -29.15 6.71
N GLN A 235 -3.27 -28.24 6.26
CA GLN A 235 -3.05 -27.45 5.05
C GLN A 235 -1.95 -26.42 5.24
N CYS A 236 -1.86 -25.78 6.43
CA CYS A 236 -0.76 -24.89 6.77
C CYS A 236 0.60 -25.63 6.77
N LYS A 237 0.65 -26.86 7.30
CA LYS A 237 1.88 -27.69 7.29
C LYS A 237 2.29 -28.07 5.86
N ALA A 238 1.34 -28.52 5.03
CA ALA A 238 1.61 -28.86 3.64
C ALA A 238 2.05 -27.64 2.80
N ALA A 239 1.56 -26.44 3.11
CA ALA A 239 2.04 -25.20 2.51
C ALA A 239 3.47 -24.86 2.96
N ALA A 240 3.77 -25.03 4.24
CA ALA A 240 5.11 -24.77 4.79
C ALA A 240 6.19 -25.69 4.18
N GLU A 241 5.86 -26.96 3.90
CA GLU A 241 6.74 -27.90 3.18
C GLU A 241 7.09 -27.42 1.76
N GLN A 242 6.27 -26.55 1.17
CA GLN A 242 6.49 -25.90 -0.13
C GLN A 242 7.12 -24.51 0.00
N GLY A 243 7.56 -24.11 1.19
CA GLY A 243 8.13 -22.78 1.44
C GLY A 243 7.09 -21.66 1.48
N VAL A 244 5.80 -21.98 1.66
CA VAL A 244 4.70 -21.01 1.73
C VAL A 244 4.20 -20.89 3.16
N ARG A 245 4.36 -19.71 3.77
CA ARG A 245 3.79 -19.41 5.07
C ARG A 245 2.34 -18.96 4.92
N VAL A 246 1.44 -19.58 5.66
CA VAL A 246 0.02 -19.19 5.72
C VAL A 246 -0.23 -18.43 7.00
N ASP A 247 -0.56 -17.14 6.88
CA ASP A 247 -0.96 -16.31 8.01
C ASP A 247 -2.48 -16.06 7.93
N LEU A 248 -3.23 -16.64 8.86
CA LEU A 248 -4.69 -16.48 8.92
C LEU A 248 -5.06 -15.01 9.16
N ASP A 249 -6.07 -14.52 8.43
CA ASP A 249 -6.55 -13.16 8.55
C ASP A 249 -7.91 -13.15 9.25
N THR A 250 -7.91 -12.55 10.45
CA THR A 250 -9.11 -12.40 11.29
C THR A 250 -9.65 -10.98 11.30
N ARG A 251 -9.02 -10.06 10.56
CA ARG A 251 -9.32 -8.62 10.58
C ARG A 251 -9.96 -8.14 9.30
N THR A 252 -9.76 -8.84 8.19
CA THR A 252 -10.35 -8.51 6.90
C THR A 252 -11.55 -9.42 6.63
N ALA A 253 -12.76 -8.84 6.63
CA ALA A 253 -14.00 -9.62 6.55
C ALA A 253 -14.09 -10.55 5.32
N ASP A 254 -13.45 -10.20 4.21
CA ASP A 254 -13.50 -10.97 2.96
C ASP A 254 -12.14 -11.55 2.53
N ARG A 255 -11.21 -11.73 3.47
CA ARG A 255 -9.94 -12.43 3.24
C ARG A 255 -9.67 -13.38 4.40
N SER A 256 -9.53 -14.66 4.09
CA SER A 256 -9.31 -15.73 5.09
C SER A 256 -7.86 -15.86 5.52
N ALA A 257 -6.92 -15.57 4.62
CA ALA A 257 -5.49 -15.67 4.91
C ALA A 257 -4.64 -14.85 3.94
N ILE A 258 -3.38 -14.71 4.30
CA ILE A 258 -2.30 -14.19 3.47
C ILE A 258 -1.23 -15.28 3.36
N LEU A 259 -0.84 -15.60 2.12
CA LEU A 259 0.30 -16.47 1.84
C LEU A 259 1.54 -15.62 1.63
N ARG A 260 2.66 -16.03 2.21
CA ARG A 260 3.97 -15.39 2.07
C ARG A 260 4.99 -16.41 1.59
N CYS A 261 5.68 -16.11 0.50
CA CYS A 261 6.62 -17.03 -0.14
C CYS A 261 7.65 -16.28 -0.98
N SER A 262 8.77 -16.91 -1.29
CA SER A 262 9.75 -16.38 -2.25
C SER A 262 9.49 -16.88 -3.68
N ASP A 263 8.84 -18.04 -3.81
CA ASP A 263 8.46 -18.65 -5.09
C ASP A 263 6.98 -18.40 -5.38
N LYS A 264 6.70 -17.65 -6.46
CA LYS A 264 5.35 -17.31 -6.89
C LYS A 264 4.55 -18.55 -7.25
N ASP A 265 5.14 -19.51 -7.96
CA ASP A 265 4.41 -20.68 -8.47
C ASP A 265 4.00 -21.59 -7.32
N ALA A 266 4.88 -21.77 -6.32
CA ALA A 266 4.54 -22.47 -5.09
C ALA A 266 3.40 -21.78 -4.33
N GLY A 267 3.47 -20.44 -4.21
CA GLY A 267 2.43 -19.65 -3.55
C GLY A 267 1.07 -19.75 -4.26
N LEU A 268 1.05 -19.65 -5.59
CA LEU A 268 -0.16 -19.80 -6.39
C LEU A 268 -0.69 -21.24 -6.32
N ASP A 269 0.17 -22.26 -6.31
CA ASP A 269 -0.28 -23.64 -6.15
C ASP A 269 -0.99 -23.87 -4.81
N VAL A 270 -0.44 -23.33 -3.71
CA VAL A 270 -1.11 -23.35 -2.39
C VAL A 270 -2.45 -22.61 -2.45
N LEU A 271 -2.50 -21.43 -3.06
CA LEU A 271 -3.77 -20.70 -3.24
C LEU A 271 -4.81 -21.56 -3.97
N ARG A 272 -4.43 -22.26 -5.04
CA ARG A 272 -5.32 -23.17 -5.77
C ARG A 272 -5.82 -24.31 -4.91
N ARG A 273 -4.95 -24.95 -4.13
CA ARG A 273 -5.33 -26.06 -3.24
C ARG A 273 -6.28 -25.61 -2.12
N LEU A 274 -6.10 -24.39 -1.61
CA LEU A 274 -6.97 -23.85 -0.54
C LEU A 274 -8.33 -23.42 -1.07
N THR A 275 -8.40 -22.83 -2.26
CA THR A 275 -9.62 -22.17 -2.77
C THR A 275 -10.35 -22.95 -3.85
N GLY A 276 -9.70 -23.93 -4.49
CA GLY A 276 -10.18 -24.59 -5.71
C GLY A 276 -10.19 -23.67 -6.94
N ARG A 277 -9.73 -22.42 -6.84
CA ARG A 277 -9.69 -21.45 -7.94
C ARG A 277 -8.31 -21.46 -8.57
N THR A 278 -8.23 -21.33 -9.90
CA THR A 278 -6.97 -21.11 -10.61
C THR A 278 -6.89 -19.63 -10.98
N PRO A 279 -6.03 -18.84 -10.31
CA PRO A 279 -5.70 -17.50 -10.78
C PRO A 279 -5.09 -17.58 -12.18
N ALA A 280 -5.37 -16.58 -13.01
CA ALA A 280 -4.88 -16.46 -14.38
C ALA A 280 -3.39 -16.08 -14.42
#